data_AF-A0A7V8XB98-F1
#
_entry.id   AF-A0A7V8XB98-F1
#
_cell.length_a   1.000
_cell.length_b   1.000
_cell.length_c   1.000
_cell.angle_alpha   90.00
_cell.angle_beta   90.00
_cell.angle_gamma   90.00
#
_symmetry.space_group_name_H-M   'P 1'
#
loop_
_entity.id
_entity.type
_entity.pdbx_description
1 polymer ?
#
loop_
_entity_poly.entity_id
_entity_poly.type
_entity_poly.pdbx_seq_one_letter_code
_entity_poly.pdbx_strand_id
1 'polypeptide(L)'
;MTDLPYECEAVLNKLDALRRGELTHDEISTMQAHMEVCQRCLSIERYERAFLARLKAMGSPPCPEALRTRVSAALARSAHEA
;
A
#
# COMPACT_ATOMS: atom_id res chain seq x y z
N MET A 1 6.48 -11.36 26.83
CA MET A 1 6.44 -10.38 25.72
C MET A 1 7.81 -10.40 25.10
N THR A 2 7.93 -10.85 23.85
CA THR A 2 9.22 -10.85 23.16
C THR A 2 9.48 -9.42 22.69
N ASP A 3 10.40 -8.71 23.36
CA ASP A 3 10.83 -7.39 22.90
C ASP A 3 11.26 -7.48 21.44
N LEU A 4 10.69 -6.59 20.61
CA LEU A 4 11.18 -6.42 19.26
C LEU A 4 12.41 -5.52 19.29
N PRO A 5 13.38 -5.72 18.38
CA PRO A 5 14.37 -4.69 18.11
C PRO A 5 13.65 -3.38 17.79
N TYR A 6 14.13 -2.26 18.35
CA TYR A 6 13.54 -0.93 18.19
C TYR A 6 13.21 -0.59 16.72
N GLU A 7 14.11 -0.97 15.80
CA GLU A 7 13.93 -0.80 14.36
C GLU A 7 12.71 -1.56 13.80
N CYS A 8 12.46 -2.78 14.28
CA CYS A 8 11.29 -3.56 13.85
C CYS A 8 10.00 -2.95 14.40
N GLU A 9 9.99 -2.49 15.65
CA GLU A 9 8.83 -1.81 16.24
C GLU A 9 8.50 -0.51 15.49
N ALA A 10 9.52 0.30 15.18
CA ALA A 10 9.37 1.51 14.39
C ALA A 10 8.78 1.24 12.99
N VAL A 11 9.26 0.20 12.30
CA VAL A 11 8.72 -0.21 10.99
C VAL A 11 7.27 -0.67 11.10
N LEU A 12 6.94 -1.52 12.07
CA LEU A 12 5.57 -2.02 12.25
C LEU A 12 4.58 -0.90 12.58
N ASN A 13 4.98 0.07 13.41
CA ASN A 13 4.14 1.22 13.73
C ASN A 13 3.88 2.14 12.53
N LYS A 14 4.78 2.14 11.53
CA LYS A 14 4.64 2.95 10.31
C LYS A 14 3.97 2.23 9.14
N LEU A 15 3.64 0.94 9.24
CA LEU A 15 3.04 0.17 8.14
C LEU A 15 1.68 0.73 7.67
N ASP A 16 0.82 1.19 8.58
CA ASP A 16 -0.48 1.77 8.18
C ASP A 16 -0.29 3.11 7.45
N ALA A 17 0.62 3.96 7.92
CA ALA A 17 0.97 5.23 7.27
C ALA A 17 1.60 5.00 5.87
N LEU A 18 2.48 4.00 5.74
CA LEU A 18 3.05 3.58 4.46
C LEU A 18 1.95 3.24 3.46
N ARG A 19 0.94 2.47 3.89
CA ARG A 19 -0.18 2.04 3.05
C ARG A 19 -1.13 3.17 2.67
N ARG A 20 -1.27 4.20 3.52
CA ARG A 20 -2.08 5.39 3.22
C ARG A 20 -1.35 6.38 2.33
N GLY A 21 -0.05 6.18 2.08
CA GLY A 21 0.78 7.13 1.36
C GLY A 21 1.06 8.40 2.17
N GLU A 22 1.01 8.29 3.50
CA GLU A 22 1.22 9.40 4.44
C GLU A 22 2.69 9.57 4.84
N LEU A 23 3.55 8.62 4.46
CA LEU A 23 4.98 8.69 4.73
C LEU A 23 5.71 9.56 3.71
N THR A 24 6.74 10.24 4.21
CA THR A 24 7.70 10.96 3.37
C THR A 24 8.58 9.98 2.58
N HIS A 25 9.22 10.47 1.52
CA HIS A 25 10.13 9.65 0.70
C HIS A 25 11.27 9.03 1.52
N ASP A 26 11.85 9.78 2.45
CA ASP A 26 12.93 9.31 3.33
C ASP A 26 12.47 8.20 4.28
N GLU A 27 11.26 8.31 4.81
CA GLU A 27 10.69 7.28 5.68
C GLU A 27 10.39 6.00 4.91
N ILE A 28 9.88 6.12 3.68
CA ILE A 28 9.66 4.98 2.80
C ILE A 28 11.00 4.27 2.53
N SER A 29 12.04 5.03 2.17
CA SER A 29 13.38 4.49 1.90
C SER A 29 13.94 3.76 3.14
N THR A 30 13.81 4.37 4.31
CA THR A 30 14.29 3.77 5.58
C THR A 30 13.56 2.46 5.90
N MET A 31 12.23 2.43 5.73
CA MET A 31 11.44 1.22 5.95
C MET A 31 11.79 0.13 4.94
N GLN A 32 11.99 0.49 3.67
CA GLN A 32 12.38 -0.44 2.62
C GLN A 32 13.74 -1.07 2.92
N ALA A 33 14.75 -0.26 3.28
CA ALA A 33 16.07 -0.75 3.66
C ALA A 33 16.01 -1.74 4.82
N HIS A 34 15.16 -1.49 5.83
CA HIS A 34 14.95 -2.45 6.91
C HIS A 34 14.28 -3.75 6.43
N MET A 35 13.24 -3.66 5.59
CA MET A 35 12.53 -4.83 5.07
C MET A 35 13.38 -5.69 4.12
N GLU A 36 14.40 -5.13 3.48
CA GLU A 36 15.37 -5.89 2.67
C GLU A 36 16.19 -6.87 3.52
N VAL A 37 16.51 -6.49 4.77
CA VAL A 37 17.34 -7.30 5.67
C VAL A 37 16.53 -8.04 6.73
N CYS A 38 15.31 -7.60 7.03
CA CYS A 38 14.45 -8.18 8.06
C CYS A 38 13.28 -8.96 7.45
N GLN A 39 13.46 -10.29 7.32
CA GLN A 39 12.43 -11.20 6.80
C GLN A 39 11.13 -11.17 7.61
N ARG A 40 11.19 -10.87 8.92
CA ARG A 40 10.01 -10.77 9.78
C ARG A 40 9.13 -9.59 9.37
N CYS A 41 9.70 -8.39 9.28
CA CYS A 41 8.95 -7.19 8.90
C CYS A 41 8.43 -7.29 7.46
N LEU A 42 9.24 -7.85 6.55
CA LEU A 42 8.80 -8.13 5.17
C LEU A 42 7.61 -9.09 5.13
N SER A 43 7.62 -10.15 5.94
CA SER A 43 6.53 -11.12 5.97
C SER A 43 5.24 -10.52 6.51
N ILE A 44 5.33 -9.64 7.52
CA ILE A 44 4.17 -8.95 8.09
C ILE A 44 3.58 -7.97 7.07
N GLU A 45 4.40 -7.14 6.42
CA GLU A 45 3.95 -6.22 5.37
C GLU A 45 3.21 -6.98 4.25
N ARG A 46 3.81 -8.08 3.77
CA ARG A 46 3.21 -8.92 2.72
C ARG A 46 1.87 -9.51 3.15
N TYR A 47 1.78 -10.01 4.38
CA TYR A 47 0.55 -10.57 4.92
C TYR A 47 -0.55 -9.50 4.99
N GLU A 48 -0.26 -8.35 5.60
CA GLU A 48 -1.24 -7.27 5.72
C GLU A 48 -1.71 -6.76 4.36
N ARG A 49 -0.77 -6.56 3.42
CA ARG A 49 -1.09 -6.15 2.05
C ARG A 49 -2.02 -7.15 1.36
N ALA A 50 -1.72 -8.45 1.46
CA ALA A 50 -2.54 -9.50 0.87
C ALA A 50 -3.93 -9.59 1.55
N PHE A 51 -3.98 -9.46 2.87
CA PHE A 51 -5.22 -9.48 3.64
C PHE A 51 -6.15 -8.33 3.24
N LEU A 52 -5.62 -7.11 3.12
CA LEU A 52 -6.40 -5.95 2.70
C LEU A 52 -6.84 -6.02 1.26
N ALA A 53 -6.01 -6.56 0.36
CA ALA A 53 -6.40 -6.80 -1.02
C ALA A 53 -7.63 -7.73 -1.09
N ARG A 54 -7.66 -8.79 -0.26
CA ARG A 54 -8.82 -9.68 -0.14
C ARG A 54 -10.05 -8.96 0.42
N LEU A 55 -9.90 -8.15 1.47
CA LEU A 55 -11.00 -7.37 2.03
C LEU A 55 -11.60 -6.41 0.99
N LYS A 56 -10.76 -5.70 0.24
CA LYS A 56 -11.20 -4.81 -0.84
C LYS A 56 -11.94 -5.57 -1.94
N ALA A 57 -11.47 -6.76 -2.31
CA ALA A 57 -12.11 -7.58 -3.34
C ALA A 57 -13.50 -8.08 -2.91
N MET A 58 -13.70 -8.41 -1.63
CA MET A 58 -14.99 -8.88 -1.12
C MET A 58 -16.02 -7.75 -0.97
N GLY A 59 -15.58 -6.55 -0.62
CA GLY A 59 -16.48 -5.43 -0.27
C GLY A 59 -16.82 -4.47 -1.40
N SER A 60 -16.22 -4.61 -2.58
CA SER A 60 -16.40 -3.65 -3.67
C SER A 60 -17.53 -4.08 -4.62
N PRO A 61 -18.67 -3.37 -4.66
CA PRO A 61 -19.67 -3.64 -5.68
C PRO A 61 -19.07 -3.39 -7.08
N PRO A 62 -19.55 -4.09 -8.13
CA PRO A 62 -19.09 -3.85 -9.48
C PRO A 62 -19.27 -2.38 -9.85
N CYS A 63 -18.19 -1.77 -10.35
CA CYS A 63 -18.21 -0.36 -10.76
C CYS A 63 -19.25 -0.17 -11.88
N PRO A 64 -20.20 0.77 -11.75
CA PRO A 64 -21.22 1.02 -12.76
C PRO A 64 -20.61 1.29 -14.14
N GLU A 65 -21.13 0.63 -15.17
CA GLU A 65 -20.55 0.70 -16.52
C GLU A 65 -20.49 2.13 -17.05
N ALA A 66 -21.56 2.91 -16.85
CA ALA A 66 -21.61 4.32 -17.24
C ALA A 66 -20.49 5.17 -16.62
N LEU A 67 -20.12 4.90 -15.36
CA LEU A 67 -19.01 5.61 -14.72
C LEU A 67 -17.67 5.17 -15.32
N ARG A 68 -17.49 3.87 -15.54
CA ARG A 68 -16.28 3.34 -16.18
C ARG A 68 -16.06 3.95 -17.56
N THR A 69 -17.09 3.96 -18.41
CA THR A 69 -17.02 4.56 -19.75
C THR A 69 -16.64 6.04 -19.69
N ARG A 70 -17.22 6.81 -18.76
CA ARG A 70 -16.92 8.24 -18.59
C ARG A 70 -15.46 8.48 -18.19
N VAL A 71 -14.96 7.71 -17.22
CA VAL A 71 -13.57 7.82 -16.74
C VAL A 71 -12.59 7.42 -17.84
N SER A 72 -12.82 6.28 -18.52
CA SER A 72 -11.98 5.84 -19.63
C SER A 72 -11.93 6.85 -20.78
N ALA A 73 -13.08 7.45 -21.14
CA ALA A 73 -13.11 8.50 -22.16
C ALA A 73 -12.35 9.76 -21.72
N ALA A 74 -12.39 10.13 -20.44
CA ALA A 74 -11.63 11.25 -19.90
C ALA A 74 -10.12 11.00 -19.96
N LEU A 75 -9.68 9.80 -19.56
CA LEU A 75 -8.27 9.40 -19.61
C LEU A 75 -7.74 9.40 -21.05
N ALA A 76 -8.51 8.90 -22.02
CA ALA A 76 -8.13 8.90 -23.42
C ALA A 76 -7.95 10.31 -23.99
N ARG A 77 -8.76 11.28 -23.56
CA ARG A 77 -8.59 12.69 -23.95
C ARG A 77 -7.32 13.30 -23.36
N SER A 78 -7.08 13.11 -22.05
CA SER A 78 -5.87 13.63 -21.41
C SER A 78 -4.58 13.01 -21.95
N ALA A 79 -4.63 11.78 -22.47
CA ALA A 79 -3.48 11.12 -23.09
C ALA A 79 -3.17 11.63 -24.52
N HIS A 80 -4.13 12.28 -25.18
CA HIS A 80 -3.93 12.90 -26.51
C HIS A 80 -3.52 14.37 -26.43
N GLU A 81 -3.70 15.02 -25.27
CA GLU A 81 -3.32 16.42 -25.02
C GLU A 81 -1.93 16.56 -24.38
N ALA A 82 -1.28 15.45 -24.02
CA ALA A 82 0.09 15.37 -23.49
C ALA A 82 1.08 14.91 -24.57
#